data_AF-A0A960XRH7-F1
#
_entry.id   AF-A0A960XRH7-F1
#
_cell.length_a   1.000
_cell.length_b   1.000
_cell.length_c   1.000
_cell.angle_alpha   90.00
_cell.angle_beta   90.00
_cell.angle_gamma   90.00
#
_symmetry.space_group_name_H-M   'P 1'
#
loop_
_entity.id
_entity.type
_entity.pdbx_description
1 polymer ?
#
loop_
_entity_poly.entity_id
_entity_poly.type
_entity_poly.pdbx_seq_one_letter_code
_entity_poly.pdbx_strand_id
1 'polypeptide(L)'
;KITGSGTITLDGALSIDLADATTATSWLLVDVDNLEETYGPNFMVADFTETPADSGIWNRTVGSDAYTFTEADGVLTRESVGGDDYTTWANSFTPAVGAETEDDDSDGLTNFDEYAFGLDPQSGASVNPISEQLDNGTGVFKYTRRATPGTTGVAYTYESSTTLSGAWDPFTPDSETSDSATPVEEITVDIPDALLAEPKLFIRVKAVRP
;
A
#
# COMPACT_ATOMS: atom_id res chain seq x y z
N LYS A 1 18.86 -3.00 -22.41
CA LYS A 1 19.27 -4.37 -22.07
C LYS A 1 20.65 -4.65 -22.66
N ILE A 2 21.60 -5.10 -21.84
CA ILE A 2 22.92 -5.61 -22.21
C ILE A 2 22.84 -7.13 -22.15
N THR A 3 23.24 -7.82 -23.23
CA THR A 3 23.16 -9.28 -23.37
C THR A 3 24.37 -9.81 -24.12
N GLY A 4 24.68 -11.09 -23.97
CA GLY A 4 25.71 -11.77 -24.76
C GLY A 4 26.29 -12.94 -23.99
N SER A 5 27.44 -13.43 -24.46
CA SER A 5 28.31 -14.34 -23.72
C SER A 5 29.72 -13.77 -23.81
N GLY A 6 30.23 -13.25 -22.70
CA GLY A 6 31.51 -12.57 -22.66
C GLY A 6 31.63 -11.64 -21.45
N THR A 7 32.82 -11.07 -21.31
CA THR A 7 33.15 -10.20 -20.19
C THR A 7 32.83 -8.75 -20.52
N ILE A 8 32.24 -8.02 -19.57
CA ILE A 8 31.99 -6.58 -19.70
C ILE A 8 32.38 -5.85 -18.41
N THR A 9 32.92 -4.65 -18.56
CA THR A 9 33.12 -3.72 -17.43
C THR A 9 32.27 -2.48 -17.64
N LEU A 10 31.46 -2.15 -16.63
CA LEU A 10 30.63 -0.95 -16.59
C LEU A 10 31.27 0.03 -15.58
N ASP A 11 31.94 1.07 -16.06
CA ASP A 11 32.69 2.02 -15.22
C ASP A 11 32.37 3.47 -15.65
N GLY A 12 31.26 4.00 -15.13
CA GLY A 12 30.70 5.31 -15.47
C GLY A 12 29.20 5.41 -15.18
N ALA A 13 28.54 6.44 -15.70
CA ALA A 13 27.12 6.65 -15.46
C ALA A 13 26.22 5.86 -16.43
N LEU A 14 25.38 4.98 -15.88
CA LEU A 14 24.25 4.37 -16.59
C LEU A 14 23.03 5.29 -16.49
N SER A 15 22.59 5.85 -17.62
CA SER A 15 21.35 6.62 -17.68
C SER A 15 20.18 5.70 -18.02
N ILE A 16 19.12 5.76 -17.21
CA ILE A 16 17.88 4.99 -17.40
C ILE A 16 16.77 5.98 -17.70
N ASP A 17 16.20 5.88 -18.91
CA ASP A 17 15.02 6.64 -19.29
C ASP A 17 13.74 5.91 -18.82
N LEU A 18 12.92 6.63 -18.05
CA LEU A 18 11.70 6.12 -17.43
C LEU A 18 10.42 6.66 -18.09
N ALA A 19 10.52 7.48 -19.15
CA ALA A 19 9.37 8.18 -19.73
C ALA A 19 8.25 7.24 -20.23
N ASP A 20 8.62 6.05 -20.73
CA ASP A 20 7.68 5.07 -21.28
C ASP A 20 7.43 3.85 -20.36
N ALA A 21 7.88 3.91 -19.10
CA ALA A 21 7.73 2.83 -18.11
C ALA A 21 6.28 2.74 -17.59
N THR A 22 5.34 2.28 -18.42
CA THR A 22 3.89 2.43 -18.15
C THR A 22 3.21 1.20 -17.57
N THR A 23 3.51 -0.02 -18.04
CA THR A 23 2.74 -1.25 -17.66
C THR A 23 3.59 -2.39 -17.09
N ALA A 24 4.88 -2.44 -17.42
CA ALA A 24 5.79 -3.41 -16.81
C ALA A 24 6.24 -2.93 -15.43
N THR A 25 6.49 -3.89 -14.53
CA THR A 25 7.02 -3.67 -13.17
C THR A 25 8.46 -4.15 -13.01
N SER A 26 9.04 -4.74 -14.07
CA SER A 26 10.41 -5.25 -14.07
C SER A 26 11.00 -5.25 -15.46
N TRP A 27 12.28 -4.87 -15.56
CA TRP A 27 13.07 -4.88 -16.78
C TRP A 27 14.46 -5.42 -16.49
N LEU A 28 14.84 -6.49 -17.19
CA LEU A 28 16.23 -6.95 -17.21
C LEU A 28 17.07 -5.95 -18.00
N LEU A 29 17.98 -5.25 -17.32
CA LEU A 29 18.88 -4.26 -17.93
C LEU A 29 20.25 -4.86 -18.22
N VAL A 30 20.77 -5.72 -17.35
CA VAL A 30 22.03 -6.45 -17.51
C VAL A 30 21.75 -7.93 -17.33
N ASP A 31 22.08 -8.74 -18.32
CA ASP A 31 21.84 -10.18 -18.32
C ASP A 31 22.95 -10.92 -17.54
N VAL A 32 22.97 -10.75 -16.21
CA VAL A 32 24.05 -11.25 -15.32
C VAL A 32 24.17 -12.78 -15.33
N ASP A 33 23.10 -13.49 -15.70
CA ASP A 33 23.12 -14.95 -15.82
C ASP A 33 23.98 -15.44 -17.00
N ASN A 34 24.20 -14.59 -18.01
CA ASN A 34 24.89 -14.95 -19.25
C ASN A 34 26.16 -14.12 -19.50
N LEU A 35 26.39 -13.07 -18.72
CA LEU A 35 27.55 -12.22 -18.79
C LEU A 35 28.50 -12.49 -17.62
N GLU A 36 29.76 -12.13 -17.82
CA GLU A 36 30.71 -11.98 -16.72
C GLU A 36 30.96 -10.47 -16.56
N GLU A 37 30.06 -9.81 -15.81
CA GLU A 37 30.10 -8.36 -15.61
C GLU A 37 30.96 -7.94 -14.42
N THR A 38 31.48 -6.72 -14.51
CA THR A 38 32.13 -6.04 -13.39
C THR A 38 31.68 -4.58 -13.37
N TYR A 39 31.13 -4.15 -12.23
CA TYR A 39 30.85 -2.75 -11.96
C TYR A 39 32.11 -2.09 -11.41
N GLY A 40 32.59 -1.05 -12.11
CA GLY A 40 33.82 -0.34 -11.80
C GLY A 40 33.63 0.68 -10.67
N PRO A 41 34.72 1.24 -10.12
CA PRO A 41 34.67 2.16 -8.98
C PRO A 41 34.00 3.51 -9.30
N ASN A 42 33.80 3.85 -10.58
CA ASN A 42 33.08 5.05 -11.00
C ASN A 42 31.67 4.71 -11.53
N PHE A 43 31.22 3.46 -11.38
CA PHE A 43 29.87 3.09 -11.77
C PHE A 43 28.85 3.85 -10.93
N MET A 44 27.85 4.40 -11.61
CA MET A 44 26.68 4.97 -10.96
C MET A 44 25.46 4.86 -11.85
N VAL A 45 24.27 4.83 -11.27
CA VAL A 45 23.03 4.99 -12.03
C VAL A 45 22.61 6.46 -11.95
N ALA A 46 22.56 7.13 -13.10
CA ALA A 46 22.28 8.56 -13.17
C ALA A 46 20.88 8.86 -12.63
N ASP A 47 20.78 9.88 -11.76
CA ASP A 47 19.59 10.30 -11.01
C ASP A 47 19.06 9.30 -9.97
N PHE A 48 19.78 8.20 -9.70
CA PHE A 48 19.47 7.28 -8.61
C PHE A 48 20.43 7.51 -7.44
N THR A 49 20.00 7.12 -6.25
CA THR A 49 20.81 7.10 -5.03
C THR A 49 21.08 5.67 -4.61
N GLU A 50 22.34 5.31 -4.43
CA GLU A 50 22.70 4.00 -3.90
C GLU A 50 22.35 3.93 -2.41
N THR A 51 21.53 2.97 -1.99
CA THR A 51 21.07 2.86 -0.60
C THR A 51 20.99 1.41 -0.15
N PRO A 52 21.82 0.99 0.83
CA PRO A 52 22.94 1.74 1.43
C PRO A 52 24.05 2.09 0.42
N ALA A 53 24.95 3.01 0.76
CA ALA A 53 26.13 3.27 -0.07
C ALA A 53 26.98 1.99 -0.24
N ASP A 54 27.55 1.79 -1.43
CA ASP A 54 28.35 0.61 -1.81
C ASP A 54 27.58 -0.73 -1.72
N SER A 55 26.26 -0.72 -1.83
CA SER A 55 25.41 -1.92 -1.77
C SER A 55 25.11 -2.55 -3.14
N GLY A 56 25.34 -1.83 -4.23
CA GLY A 56 24.86 -2.16 -5.57
C GLY A 56 23.34 -2.01 -5.74
N ILE A 57 22.64 -1.36 -4.81
CA ILE A 57 21.19 -1.14 -4.84
C ILE A 57 20.92 0.35 -5.07
N TRP A 58 20.44 0.68 -6.26
CA TRP A 58 20.20 2.04 -6.73
C TRP A 58 18.70 2.34 -6.70
N ASN A 59 18.31 3.39 -5.97
CA ASN A 59 16.91 3.77 -5.76
C ASN A 59 16.59 5.14 -6.36
N ARG A 60 15.42 5.28 -6.98
CA ARG A 60 14.89 6.57 -7.45
C ARG A 60 13.37 6.59 -7.35
N THR A 61 12.81 7.68 -6.84
CA THR A 61 11.36 7.92 -6.88
C THR A 61 11.05 8.90 -8.01
N VAL A 62 10.11 8.55 -8.89
CA VAL A 62 9.59 9.44 -9.94
C VAL A 62 8.08 9.51 -9.81
N GLY A 63 7.58 10.67 -9.39
CA GLY A 63 6.18 10.82 -9.03
C GLY A 63 5.83 9.83 -7.93
N SER A 64 5.09 8.80 -8.33
CA SER A 64 4.43 7.86 -7.43
C SER A 64 4.90 6.42 -7.64
N ASP A 65 6.06 6.28 -8.26
CA ASP A 65 6.70 5.01 -8.51
C ASP A 65 8.10 5.05 -7.90
N ALA A 66 8.43 4.01 -7.13
CA ALA A 66 9.79 3.73 -6.69
C ALA A 66 10.44 2.77 -7.68
N TYR A 67 11.62 3.14 -8.14
CA TYR A 67 12.44 2.36 -9.05
C TYR A 67 13.68 1.89 -8.32
N THR A 68 13.94 0.58 -8.38
CA THR A 68 15.13 -0.04 -7.77
C THR A 68 15.90 -0.80 -8.84
N PHE A 69 17.17 -0.45 -9.06
CA PHE A 69 18.08 -1.23 -9.88
C PHE A 69 19.09 -1.94 -8.98
N THR A 70 19.26 -3.25 -9.17
CA THR A 70 20.21 -4.06 -8.39
C THR A 70 21.32 -4.59 -9.31
N GLU A 71 22.56 -4.36 -8.93
CA GLU A 71 23.74 -4.86 -9.68
C GLU A 71 23.83 -6.39 -9.67
N ALA A 72 23.40 -7.02 -8.57
CA ALA A 72 23.50 -8.47 -8.38
C ALA A 72 22.61 -9.30 -9.32
N ASP A 73 21.51 -8.73 -9.80
CA ASP A 73 20.60 -9.39 -10.76
C ASP A 73 20.46 -8.64 -12.09
N GLY A 74 21.00 -7.41 -12.18
CA GLY A 74 20.90 -6.56 -13.35
C GLY A 74 19.47 -6.13 -13.68
N VAL A 75 18.54 -6.21 -12.73
CA VAL A 75 17.12 -5.92 -12.91
C VAL A 75 16.79 -4.54 -12.37
N LEU A 76 16.00 -3.79 -13.15
CA LEU A 76 15.26 -2.62 -12.67
C LEU A 76 13.84 -3.09 -12.32
N THR A 77 13.41 -2.89 -11.08
CA THR A 77 12.02 -3.04 -10.67
C THR A 77 11.36 -1.67 -10.54
N ARG A 78 10.08 -1.64 -10.83
CA ARG A 78 9.17 -0.54 -10.51
C ARG A 78 8.15 -1.09 -9.53
N GLU A 79 8.20 -0.56 -8.33
CA GLU A 79 7.13 -0.67 -7.38
C GLU A 79 6.31 0.61 -7.48
N SER A 80 5.03 0.49 -7.81
CA SER A 80 4.17 1.65 -7.65
C SER A 80 4.08 1.92 -6.17
N VAL A 81 4.59 3.07 -5.74
CA VAL A 81 4.31 3.60 -4.40
C VAL A 81 2.94 4.28 -4.35
N GLY A 82 2.10 3.96 -5.36
CA GLY A 82 0.74 4.46 -5.54
C GLY A 82 0.76 5.86 -6.12
N GLY A 83 0.50 6.01 -7.43
CA GLY A 83 -0.11 7.23 -7.95
C GLY A 83 -1.37 7.46 -7.17
N ASP A 84 -1.27 8.27 -6.10
CA ASP A 84 -2.10 8.20 -4.89
C ASP A 84 -3.51 7.80 -5.32
N ASP A 85 -3.86 6.52 -5.12
CA ASP A 85 -5.21 6.05 -5.44
C ASP A 85 -6.22 6.92 -4.65
N TYR A 86 -5.77 7.45 -3.51
CA TYR A 86 -6.31 8.62 -2.82
C TYR A 86 -6.50 9.87 -3.70
N THR A 87 -5.46 10.37 -4.38
CA THR A 87 -5.54 11.54 -5.28
C THR A 87 -6.52 11.29 -6.43
N THR A 88 -6.60 10.07 -6.96
CA THR A 88 -7.58 9.73 -7.99
C THR A 88 -9.01 9.77 -7.43
N TRP A 89 -9.20 9.18 -6.25
CA TRP A 89 -10.47 9.23 -5.51
C TRP A 89 -10.85 10.67 -5.15
N ALA A 90 -9.94 11.45 -4.57
CA ALA A 90 -10.16 12.82 -4.13
C ALA A 90 -10.54 13.77 -5.29
N ASN A 91 -9.90 13.61 -6.45
CA ASN A 91 -10.21 14.38 -7.65
C ASN A 91 -11.52 13.96 -8.35
N SER A 92 -12.15 12.86 -7.93
CA SER A 92 -13.45 12.45 -8.47
C SER A 92 -14.62 13.28 -7.91
N PHE A 93 -14.40 13.99 -6.81
CA PHE A 93 -15.36 14.88 -6.16
C PHE A 93 -15.33 16.29 -6.73
N THR A 94 -16.40 17.08 -6.51
CA THR A 94 -16.46 18.49 -6.91
C THR A 94 -17.10 19.35 -5.80
N PRO A 95 -16.34 20.21 -5.11
CA PRO A 95 -14.89 20.45 -5.26
C PRO A 95 -14.06 19.18 -4.97
N ALA A 96 -12.81 19.15 -5.44
CA ALA A 96 -11.91 18.05 -5.11
C ALA A 96 -11.67 18.02 -3.59
N VAL A 97 -11.58 16.82 -3.04
CA VAL A 97 -11.28 16.60 -1.62
C VAL A 97 -9.84 16.99 -1.34
N GLY A 98 -9.59 17.52 -0.14
CA GLY A 98 -8.31 18.02 0.30
C GLY A 98 -7.30 16.94 0.66
N ALA A 99 -6.37 17.28 1.56
CA ALA A 99 -5.33 16.37 2.02
C ALA A 99 -5.92 15.24 2.89
N GLU A 100 -5.23 14.11 2.95
CA GLU A 100 -5.65 12.93 3.73
C GLU A 100 -5.93 13.20 5.22
N THR A 101 -5.24 14.19 5.80
CA THR A 101 -5.38 14.56 7.22
C THR A 101 -6.45 15.62 7.48
N GLU A 102 -7.10 16.11 6.43
CA GLU A 102 -8.20 17.08 6.52
C GLU A 102 -9.54 16.36 6.73
N ASP A 103 -10.57 17.12 7.05
CA ASP A 103 -11.94 16.69 7.32
C ASP A 103 -12.84 17.67 6.55
N ASP A 104 -13.04 17.38 5.26
CA ASP A 104 -13.62 18.33 4.30
C ASP A 104 -15.10 18.65 4.60
N ASP A 105 -15.83 17.73 5.21
CA ASP A 105 -17.24 17.90 5.56
C ASP A 105 -17.51 18.14 7.06
N SER A 106 -16.46 18.15 7.88
CA SER A 106 -16.46 18.48 9.31
C SER A 106 -17.27 17.50 10.17
N ASP A 107 -17.22 16.20 9.85
CA ASP A 107 -17.91 15.14 10.58
C ASP A 107 -17.04 14.45 11.66
N GLY A 108 -15.75 14.79 11.70
CA GLY A 108 -14.77 14.26 12.64
C GLY A 108 -14.00 13.04 12.13
N LEU A 109 -14.23 12.61 10.90
CA LEU A 109 -13.41 11.65 10.18
C LEU A 109 -12.39 12.39 9.31
N THR A 110 -11.22 11.78 9.11
CA THR A 110 -10.27 12.31 8.14
C THR A 110 -10.59 11.80 6.75
N ASN A 111 -10.24 12.56 5.71
CA ASN A 111 -10.38 12.11 4.32
C ASN A 111 -9.69 10.76 4.08
N PHE A 112 -8.62 10.43 4.81
CA PHE A 112 -8.01 9.10 4.78
C PHE A 112 -8.92 8.00 5.34
N ASP A 113 -9.57 8.23 6.48
CA ASP A 113 -10.53 7.27 7.04
C ASP A 113 -11.67 7.03 6.05
N GLU A 114 -12.18 8.09 5.45
CA GLU A 114 -13.26 8.00 4.48
C GLU A 114 -12.85 7.27 3.21
N TYR A 115 -11.68 7.61 2.66
CA TYR A 115 -11.07 6.89 1.56
C TYR A 115 -10.89 5.40 1.88
N ALA A 116 -10.33 5.09 3.06
CA ALA A 116 -10.01 3.73 3.46
C ALA A 116 -11.27 2.90 3.74
N PHE A 117 -12.35 3.50 4.21
CA PHE A 117 -13.59 2.80 4.54
C PHE A 117 -14.69 2.94 3.49
N GLY A 118 -14.42 3.66 2.39
CA GLY A 118 -15.34 3.81 1.26
C GLY A 118 -16.52 4.75 1.55
N LEU A 119 -16.27 5.80 2.34
CA LEU A 119 -17.25 6.81 2.74
C LEU A 119 -17.24 8.02 1.77
N ASP A 120 -18.19 8.94 1.95
CA ASP A 120 -18.36 10.15 1.15
C ASP A 120 -17.86 11.42 1.90
N PRO A 121 -16.67 11.96 1.53
CA PRO A 121 -15.99 13.10 2.16
C PRO A 121 -16.65 14.46 1.92
N GLN A 122 -17.84 14.47 1.33
CA GLN A 122 -18.64 15.67 1.12
C GLN A 122 -19.99 15.60 1.85
N SER A 123 -20.17 14.57 2.68
CA SER A 123 -21.42 14.29 3.35
C SER A 123 -21.19 13.84 4.78
N GLY A 124 -21.28 14.78 5.73
CA GLY A 124 -21.08 14.46 7.16
C GLY A 124 -22.15 13.55 7.80
N ALA A 125 -23.03 12.96 6.99
CA ALA A 125 -23.87 11.82 7.39
C ALA A 125 -23.22 10.46 7.08
N SER A 126 -22.16 10.43 6.29
CA SER A 126 -21.43 9.26 5.80
C SER A 126 -20.36 8.80 6.80
N VAL A 127 -20.74 8.64 8.08
CA VAL A 127 -19.78 8.39 9.18
C VAL A 127 -19.61 6.92 9.58
N ASN A 128 -20.39 6.00 8.99
CA ASN A 128 -20.47 4.63 9.48
C ASN A 128 -20.20 3.59 8.38
N PRO A 129 -19.02 2.95 8.38
CA PRO A 129 -18.71 1.87 7.45
C PRO A 129 -19.23 0.50 7.90
N ILE A 130 -19.75 0.36 9.13
CA ILE A 130 -20.28 -0.92 9.63
C ILE A 130 -21.64 -1.19 8.98
N SER A 131 -21.70 -2.17 8.09
CA SER A 131 -22.92 -2.61 7.39
C SER A 131 -23.69 -3.67 8.18
N GLU A 132 -23.01 -4.46 9.02
CA GLU A 132 -23.63 -5.40 9.95
C GLU A 132 -22.89 -5.35 11.30
N GLN A 133 -23.65 -5.05 12.37
CA GLN A 133 -23.10 -4.98 13.73
C GLN A 133 -22.63 -6.35 14.22
N LEU A 134 -21.68 -6.37 15.16
CA LEU A 134 -21.19 -7.60 15.77
C LEU A 134 -22.32 -8.38 16.44
N ASP A 135 -22.56 -9.60 15.97
CA ASP A 135 -23.44 -10.56 16.60
C ASP A 135 -22.67 -11.34 17.69
N ASN A 136 -23.10 -11.20 18.95
CA ASN A 136 -22.45 -11.84 20.09
C ASN A 136 -22.66 -13.37 20.16
N GLY A 137 -23.62 -13.90 19.42
CA GLY A 137 -23.87 -15.34 19.32
C GLY A 137 -23.01 -16.02 18.25
N THR A 138 -22.65 -15.30 17.18
CA THR A 138 -21.88 -15.86 16.06
C THR A 138 -20.46 -15.31 15.93
N GLY A 139 -20.13 -14.17 16.54
CA GLY A 139 -18.82 -13.52 16.35
C GLY A 139 -18.67 -12.75 15.04
N VAL A 140 -19.75 -12.65 14.25
CA VAL A 140 -19.68 -12.08 12.90
C VAL A 140 -20.06 -10.60 12.91
N PHE A 141 -19.29 -9.80 12.17
CA PHE A 141 -19.65 -8.43 11.79
C PHE A 141 -19.25 -8.15 10.35
N LYS A 142 -19.79 -7.08 9.76
CA LYS A 142 -19.44 -6.62 8.42
C LYS A 142 -19.17 -5.13 8.35
N TYR A 143 -18.25 -4.76 7.47
CA TYR A 143 -17.92 -3.36 7.21
C TYR A 143 -17.45 -3.17 5.77
N THR A 144 -17.51 -1.94 5.27
CA THR A 144 -16.97 -1.57 3.97
C THR A 144 -15.52 -1.12 4.07
N ARG A 145 -14.73 -1.41 3.04
CA ARG A 145 -13.39 -0.84 2.91
C ARG A 145 -13.02 -0.60 1.46
N ARG A 146 -12.03 0.25 1.22
CA ARG A 146 -11.37 0.36 -0.08
C ARG A 146 -10.86 -1.01 -0.48
N ALA A 147 -11.35 -1.52 -1.59
CA ALA A 147 -10.86 -2.78 -2.14
C ALA A 147 -9.34 -2.69 -2.23
N THR A 148 -8.62 -3.73 -1.84
CA THR A 148 -7.16 -3.71 -1.71
C THR A 148 -6.50 -4.32 -2.95
N PRO A 149 -6.40 -3.64 -4.12
CA PRO A 149 -5.34 -3.99 -5.05
C PRO A 149 -4.01 -3.70 -4.36
N GLY A 150 -2.94 -4.39 -4.74
CA GLY A 150 -1.58 -4.15 -4.22
C GLY A 150 -1.03 -2.73 -4.46
N THR A 151 -1.87 -1.79 -4.92
CA THR A 151 -1.56 -0.41 -5.29
C THR A 151 -2.23 0.64 -4.38
N THR A 152 -3.14 0.28 -3.45
CA THR A 152 -3.75 1.28 -2.54
C THR A 152 -2.81 1.78 -1.47
N GLY A 153 -1.84 0.95 -1.06
CA GLY A 153 -0.99 1.23 0.10
C GLY A 153 -1.76 1.30 1.43
N VAL A 154 -2.97 0.72 1.53
CA VAL A 154 -3.76 0.68 2.78
C VAL A 154 -3.79 -0.75 3.32
N ALA A 155 -3.39 -0.92 4.58
CA ALA A 155 -3.56 -2.15 5.33
C ALA A 155 -4.62 -1.97 6.43
N TYR A 156 -5.30 -3.06 6.78
CA TYR A 156 -6.32 -3.08 7.83
C TYR A 156 -5.87 -3.99 8.96
N THR A 157 -5.99 -3.50 10.18
CA THR A 157 -5.68 -4.24 11.40
C THR A 157 -6.89 -4.28 12.32
N TYR A 158 -6.99 -5.35 13.11
CA TYR A 158 -8.10 -5.57 14.02
C TYR A 158 -7.62 -5.45 15.46
N GLU A 159 -8.35 -4.69 16.26
CA GLU A 159 -8.02 -4.47 17.65
C GLU A 159 -9.27 -4.59 18.53
N SER A 160 -9.08 -5.04 19.76
CA SER A 160 -10.14 -5.23 20.74
C SER A 160 -9.85 -4.46 22.04
N SER A 161 -10.91 -4.20 22.80
CA SER A 161 -10.83 -3.59 24.14
C SER A 161 -12.00 -4.07 24.98
N THR A 162 -11.83 -4.17 26.30
CA THR A 162 -12.92 -4.48 27.25
C THR A 162 -13.44 -3.24 27.96
N THR A 163 -12.84 -2.07 27.71
CA THR A 163 -13.07 -0.81 28.45
C THR A 163 -13.43 0.37 27.56
N LEU A 164 -13.32 0.25 26.23
CA LEU A 164 -13.48 1.34 25.24
C LEU A 164 -12.53 2.53 25.52
N SER A 165 -11.49 2.32 26.31
CA SER A 165 -10.58 3.36 26.77
C SER A 165 -9.24 2.75 27.16
N GLY A 166 -8.16 3.49 26.95
CA GLY A 166 -6.80 2.98 27.19
C GLY A 166 -6.27 2.16 26.02
N ALA A 167 -5.54 1.08 26.34
CA ALA A 167 -4.92 0.23 25.34
C ALA A 167 -5.96 -0.57 24.56
N TRP A 168 -5.67 -0.74 23.27
CA TRP A 168 -6.39 -1.64 22.37
C TRP A 168 -5.42 -2.77 22.01
N ASP A 169 -5.88 -4.00 22.15
CA ASP A 169 -5.07 -5.18 21.93
C ASP A 169 -5.29 -5.72 20.51
N PRO A 170 -4.24 -5.89 19.70
CA PRO A 170 -4.39 -6.42 18.35
C PRO A 170 -4.85 -7.88 18.41
N PHE A 171 -5.70 -8.27 17.45
CA PHE A 171 -6.09 -9.66 17.26
C PHE A 171 -6.10 -10.02 15.77
N THR A 172 -6.09 -11.32 15.50
CA THR A 172 -6.27 -11.86 14.14
C THR A 172 -7.66 -12.50 14.09
N PRO A 173 -8.53 -12.11 13.13
CA PRO A 173 -9.79 -12.80 12.91
C PRO A 173 -9.58 -14.30 12.62
N ASP A 174 -10.55 -15.12 13.00
CA ASP A 174 -10.57 -16.54 12.61
C ASP A 174 -10.79 -16.67 11.10
N SER A 175 -11.60 -15.76 10.53
CA SER A 175 -11.69 -15.59 9.08
C SER A 175 -12.05 -14.18 8.67
N GLU A 176 -11.69 -13.86 7.43
CA GLU A 176 -12.00 -12.61 6.75
C GLU A 176 -12.32 -12.93 5.29
N THR A 177 -13.51 -12.56 4.83
CA THR A 177 -13.94 -12.80 3.44
C THR A 177 -14.46 -11.52 2.79
N SER A 178 -13.96 -11.24 1.58
CA SER A 178 -14.37 -10.11 0.76
C SER A 178 -15.44 -10.53 -0.26
N ASP A 179 -16.39 -9.62 -0.54
CA ASP A 179 -17.32 -9.74 -1.67
C ASP A 179 -16.70 -9.42 -3.05
N SER A 180 -15.44 -9.00 -3.06
CA SER A 180 -14.63 -8.63 -4.23
C SER A 180 -15.19 -7.46 -5.05
N ALA A 181 -16.04 -6.61 -4.45
CA ALA A 181 -16.53 -5.42 -5.13
C ALA A 181 -15.42 -4.37 -5.31
N THR A 182 -15.56 -3.52 -6.34
CA THR A 182 -14.61 -2.45 -6.66
C THR A 182 -15.36 -1.15 -6.93
N PRO A 183 -14.89 0.02 -6.46
CA PRO A 183 -13.62 0.24 -5.74
C PRO A 183 -13.71 0.04 -4.22
N VAL A 184 -14.89 -0.25 -3.69
CA VAL A 184 -15.18 -0.52 -2.28
C VAL A 184 -15.76 -1.92 -2.18
N GLU A 185 -15.27 -2.70 -1.23
CA GLU A 185 -15.69 -4.07 -0.94
C GLU A 185 -16.35 -4.16 0.44
N GLU A 186 -17.26 -5.11 0.61
CA GLU A 186 -17.79 -5.50 1.91
C GLU A 186 -16.97 -6.68 2.45
N ILE A 187 -16.51 -6.53 3.70
CA ILE A 187 -15.75 -7.54 4.42
C ILE A 187 -16.64 -8.17 5.48
N THR A 188 -16.73 -9.50 5.46
CA THR A 188 -17.27 -10.29 6.56
C THR A 188 -16.12 -10.80 7.41
N VAL A 189 -16.19 -10.53 8.71
CA VAL A 189 -15.18 -10.92 9.70
C VAL A 189 -15.80 -11.86 10.71
N ASP A 190 -15.08 -12.93 11.01
CA ASP A 190 -15.37 -13.85 12.12
C ASP A 190 -14.29 -13.68 13.19
N ILE A 191 -14.68 -13.27 14.40
CA ILE A 191 -13.72 -13.00 15.48
C ILE A 191 -13.46 -14.24 16.35
N PRO A 192 -12.27 -14.34 16.99
CA PRO A 192 -11.99 -15.47 17.87
C PRO A 192 -13.01 -15.66 19.00
N ASP A 193 -13.44 -16.90 19.23
CA ASP A 193 -14.34 -17.30 20.33
C ASP A 193 -13.89 -16.79 21.71
N ALA A 194 -12.57 -16.69 21.91
CA ALA A 194 -12.00 -16.19 23.16
C ALA A 194 -12.41 -14.74 23.47
N LEU A 195 -12.61 -13.90 22.46
CA LEU A 195 -13.08 -12.53 22.64
C LEU A 195 -14.56 -12.49 23.03
N LEU A 196 -15.38 -13.43 22.53
CA LEU A 196 -16.80 -13.54 22.87
C LEU A 196 -17.05 -13.98 24.32
N ALA A 197 -16.05 -14.56 24.98
CA ALA A 197 -16.12 -14.90 26.40
C ALA A 197 -16.06 -13.65 27.30
N GLU A 198 -15.63 -12.51 26.78
CA GLU A 198 -15.53 -11.27 27.55
C GLU A 198 -16.92 -10.66 27.83
N PRO A 199 -17.24 -10.30 29.09
CA PRO A 199 -18.55 -9.72 29.43
C PRO A 199 -18.77 -8.33 28.84
N LYS A 200 -17.69 -7.68 28.37
CA LYS A 200 -17.69 -6.44 27.60
C LYS A 200 -16.62 -6.55 26.53
N LEU A 201 -17.02 -6.37 25.29
CA LEU A 201 -16.13 -6.38 24.15
C LEU A 201 -16.43 -5.18 23.27
N PHE A 202 -15.36 -4.51 22.88
CA PHE A 202 -15.34 -3.47 21.87
C PHE A 202 -14.33 -3.89 20.83
N ILE A 203 -14.70 -3.77 19.56
CA ILE A 203 -13.83 -4.06 18.43
C ILE A 203 -13.68 -2.78 17.60
N ARG A 204 -12.51 -2.64 16.97
CA ARG A 204 -12.32 -1.66 15.91
C ARG A 204 -11.47 -2.25 14.80
N VAL A 205 -11.74 -1.77 13.60
CA VAL A 205 -10.87 -1.96 12.44
C VAL A 205 -10.10 -0.67 12.25
N LYS A 206 -8.79 -0.77 12.03
CA LYS A 206 -7.92 0.39 11.83
C LYS A 206 -7.22 0.29 10.48
N ALA A 207 -7.43 1.29 9.65
CA ALA A 207 -6.67 1.49 8.42
C ALA A 207 -5.30 2.12 8.74
N VAL A 208 -4.24 1.66 8.07
CA VAL A 208 -2.88 2.19 8.18
C VAL A 208 -2.22 2.24 6.81
N ARG A 209 -1.42 3.28 6.56
CA ARG A 209 -0.43 3.28 5.47
C ARG A 209 0.90 2.71 6.00
N PRO A 210 1.53 1.75 5.31
CA PRO A 210 2.83 1.18 5.68
C PRO A 210 3.99 2.16 5.44
#